data_AF-A0A7U5M042-F1
#
_entry.id   AF-A0A7U5M042-F1
#
_cell.length_a   1.000
_cell.length_b   1.000
_cell.length_c   1.000
_cell.angle_alpha   90.00
_cell.angle_beta   90.00
_cell.angle_gamma   90.00
#
_symmetry.space_group_name_H-M   'P 1'
#
loop_
_entity.id
_entity.type
_entity.pdbx_description
1 polymer ?
#
loop_
_entity_poly.entity_id
_entity_poly.type
_entity_poly.pdbx_seq_one_letter_code
_entity_poly.pdbx_strand_id
1 'polypeptide(L)'
;MTENVIEHDCHGCNQSVSFIKKRYKGKKYCSTCYARIFKKRLCPSCGDFARLPRDDEQAICNECIKKQPCIRCNQTNKPIGKLTEYGVVCNSCSVYFRPIEPCERCGTPSQKLTRISRFNDDLRVCPKCATRDYETCPSCQKHRLLESDVSGQRTCKKCRDKPQKSCKACHCMIAAGCADLCDDCYWHQNLWNKFDQNQKVFESSDLKQQYENYIGWLEKKVGSHKAALYINKHTHFFIKTEIDWNQSVPTPKQLLVRLRSSGLRKFELVMQWLEEVHDIRIDMDNKKSCSERDQMEKLVQRILQPSLAYDVVLEYKNKLEEKIKRGETSIRSARLAVKPAVALMLSMEGESAQLPNLEHVKAYLAEYSGQAAALTGFINFLNENYGASIDYLKLKKSDFLKTKQKKKLEMELIALTQTDLNDSELILSWVRNGLRYFHQLPYIDALKIKTEMITEIEDGFTVVLNGQYYWLPKTQ
;
A
#
# COMPACT_ATOMS: atom_id res chain seq x y z
N MET A 1 38.83 -46.59 4.91
CA MET A 1 37.81 -45.91 4.10
C MET A 1 36.56 -46.77 4.11
N THR A 2 35.67 -46.59 5.08
CA THR A 2 34.35 -47.22 5.08
C THR A 2 33.44 -46.33 4.25
N GLU A 3 33.08 -46.79 3.04
CA GLU A 3 32.03 -46.16 2.26
C GLU A 3 30.76 -46.16 3.12
N ASN A 4 30.26 -44.97 3.47
CA ASN A 4 28.93 -44.84 4.06
C ASN A 4 27.92 -45.28 2.99
N VAL A 5 27.58 -46.57 2.97
CA VAL A 5 26.51 -47.09 2.13
C VAL A 5 25.21 -46.50 2.66
N ILE A 6 24.65 -45.53 1.92
CA ILE A 6 23.39 -44.91 2.31
C ILE A 6 22.29 -45.95 2.17
N GLU A 7 21.82 -46.44 3.30
CA GLU A 7 20.72 -47.39 3.40
C GLU A 7 19.37 -46.72 3.12
N HIS A 8 18.47 -47.44 2.44
CA HIS A 8 17.17 -46.96 2.04
C HIS A 8 16.07 -47.98 2.30
N ASP A 9 14.98 -47.58 2.94
CA ASP A 9 13.83 -48.45 3.12
C ASP A 9 13.05 -48.65 1.82
N CYS A 10 12.89 -49.90 1.41
CA CYS A 10 12.05 -50.28 0.29
C CYS A 10 10.59 -50.42 0.75
N HIS A 11 9.67 -49.65 0.17
CA HIS A 11 8.24 -49.72 0.50
C HIS A 11 7.59 -51.06 0.12
N GLY A 12 8.17 -51.80 -0.84
CA GLY A 12 7.60 -53.07 -1.30
C GLY A 12 7.93 -54.28 -0.42
N CYS A 13 9.02 -54.25 0.33
CA CYS A 13 9.46 -55.35 1.19
C CYS A 13 9.83 -54.93 2.62
N ASN A 14 9.77 -53.64 2.94
CA ASN A 14 10.15 -53.04 4.22
C ASN A 14 11.58 -53.37 4.69
N GLN A 15 12.46 -53.77 3.75
CA GLN A 15 13.87 -54.02 4.04
C GLN A 15 14.70 -52.79 3.69
N SER A 16 15.74 -52.55 4.49
CA SER A 16 16.82 -51.63 4.17
C SER A 16 17.64 -52.18 3.00
N VAL A 17 17.81 -51.38 1.95
CA VAL A 17 18.56 -51.74 0.75
C VAL A 17 19.54 -50.64 0.37
N SER A 18 20.69 -51.03 -0.18
CA SER A 18 21.72 -50.10 -0.68
C SER A 18 21.34 -49.41 -1.99
N PHE A 19 20.36 -49.93 -2.75
CA PHE A 19 19.99 -49.41 -4.05
C PHE A 19 18.48 -49.38 -4.31
N ILE A 20 17.99 -48.23 -4.78
CA ILE A 20 16.58 -48.01 -5.16
C ILE A 20 16.47 -47.90 -6.69
N LYS A 21 15.74 -48.85 -7.30
CA LYS A 21 15.53 -48.90 -8.75
C LYS A 21 14.47 -47.92 -9.23
N LYS A 22 13.41 -47.69 -8.45
CA LYS A 22 12.26 -46.86 -8.85
C LYS A 22 11.74 -46.05 -7.67
N ARG A 23 11.39 -44.79 -7.93
CA ARG A 23 10.58 -43.94 -7.05
C ARG A 23 9.23 -43.69 -7.73
N TYR A 24 8.13 -43.87 -7.02
CA TYR A 24 6.76 -43.68 -7.53
C TYR A 24 5.87 -43.08 -6.43
N LYS A 25 5.22 -41.94 -6.70
CA LYS A 25 4.37 -41.20 -5.74
C LYS A 25 4.99 -41.10 -4.32
N GLY A 26 6.26 -40.68 -4.24
CA GLY A 26 7.01 -40.58 -2.98
C GLY A 26 7.56 -41.89 -2.39
N LYS A 27 7.12 -43.07 -2.87
CA LYS A 27 7.54 -44.39 -2.38
C LYS A 27 8.77 -44.90 -3.14
N LYS A 28 9.69 -45.58 -2.43
CA LYS A 28 10.94 -46.13 -2.97
C LYS A 28 10.83 -47.66 -3.13
N TYR A 29 11.35 -48.20 -4.24
CA TYR A 29 11.32 -49.64 -4.54
C TYR A 29 12.70 -50.15 -4.98
N CYS A 30 13.16 -51.22 -4.34
CA CYS A 30 14.36 -51.95 -4.76
C CYS A 30 14.16 -52.65 -6.12
N SER A 31 15.22 -53.18 -6.72
CA SER A 31 15.15 -53.87 -8.02
C SER A 31 14.17 -55.05 -8.03
N THR A 32 14.16 -55.85 -6.96
CA THR A 32 13.27 -57.01 -6.82
C THR A 32 11.80 -56.59 -6.71
N CYS A 33 11.50 -55.62 -5.84
CA CYS A 33 10.14 -55.09 -5.69
C CYS A 33 9.68 -54.36 -6.96
N TYR A 34 10.58 -53.69 -7.67
CA TYR A 34 10.27 -53.08 -8.96
C TYR A 34 9.82 -54.14 -9.98
N ALA A 35 10.56 -55.25 -10.11
CA ALA A 35 10.18 -56.33 -11.03
C ALA A 35 8.88 -57.06 -10.61
N ARG A 36 8.64 -57.18 -9.30
CA ARG A 36 7.45 -57.83 -8.75
C ARG A 36 6.20 -56.97 -8.89
N ILE A 37 6.26 -55.71 -8.50
CA ILE A 37 5.11 -54.79 -8.38
C ILE A 37 4.81 -54.06 -9.69
N PHE A 38 5.82 -53.78 -10.53
CA PHE A 38 5.63 -53.05 -11.78
C PHE A 38 5.64 -54.00 -12.98
N LYS A 39 4.47 -54.20 -13.58
CA LYS A 39 4.24 -55.10 -14.72
C LYS A 39 4.11 -54.33 -16.03
N LYS A 40 4.56 -54.96 -17.13
CA LYS A 40 4.44 -54.38 -18.47
C LYS A 40 2.96 -54.39 -18.88
N ARG A 41 2.39 -53.22 -19.13
CA ARG A 41 1.00 -53.03 -19.57
C ARG A 41 0.87 -51.76 -20.40
N LEU A 42 -0.28 -51.55 -21.04
CA LEU A 42 -0.56 -50.33 -21.81
C LEU A 42 -0.75 -49.13 -20.87
N CYS A 43 -0.19 -47.99 -21.25
CA CYS A 43 -0.41 -46.72 -20.58
C CYS A 43 -1.82 -46.20 -20.87
N PRO A 44 -2.67 -45.91 -19.86
CA PRO A 44 -4.03 -45.39 -20.09
C PRO A 44 -4.08 -44.05 -20.84
N SER A 45 -2.98 -43.29 -20.85
CA SER A 45 -2.94 -41.96 -21.46
C SER A 45 -2.39 -41.94 -22.90
N CYS A 46 -1.41 -42.78 -23.23
CA CYS A 46 -0.80 -42.78 -24.57
C CYS A 46 -0.91 -44.10 -25.33
N GLY A 47 -1.38 -45.17 -24.70
CA GLY A 47 -1.46 -46.50 -25.30
C GLY A 47 -0.13 -47.26 -25.39
N ASP A 48 1.02 -46.64 -25.12
CA ASP A 48 2.32 -47.33 -25.20
C ASP A 48 2.55 -48.32 -24.05
N PHE A 49 3.34 -49.37 -24.31
CA PHE A 49 3.76 -50.31 -23.28
C PHE A 49 4.75 -49.69 -22.29
N ALA A 50 4.40 -49.74 -21.00
CA ALA A 50 5.29 -49.32 -19.91
C ALA A 50 5.20 -50.29 -18.71
N ARG A 51 6.25 -50.33 -17.88
CA ARG A 51 6.20 -51.01 -16.57
C ARG A 51 5.50 -50.13 -15.55
N LEU A 52 4.26 -50.50 -15.22
CA LEU A 52 3.36 -49.74 -14.35
C LEU A 52 2.97 -50.57 -13.12
N PRO A 53 2.67 -49.94 -11.96
CA PRO A 53 2.26 -50.66 -10.76
C PRO A 53 1.01 -51.51 -11.02
N ARG A 54 1.02 -52.77 -10.58
CA ARG A 54 -0.13 -53.67 -10.73
C ARG A 54 -1.38 -53.11 -10.08
N ASP A 55 -1.24 -52.52 -8.89
CA ASP A 55 -2.35 -52.15 -8.01
C ASP A 55 -2.87 -50.72 -8.24
N ASP A 56 -2.36 -50.01 -9.26
CA ASP A 56 -2.78 -48.65 -9.61
C ASP A 56 -3.18 -48.63 -11.08
N GLU A 57 -4.45 -48.88 -11.40
CA GLU A 57 -4.96 -48.98 -12.79
C GLU A 57 -4.83 -47.65 -13.57
N GLN A 58 -4.86 -46.51 -12.86
CA GLN A 58 -4.74 -45.18 -13.45
C GLN A 58 -3.28 -44.76 -13.67
N ALA A 59 -2.29 -45.56 -13.27
CA ALA A 59 -0.89 -45.22 -13.45
C ALA A 59 -0.53 -45.07 -14.93
N ILE A 60 0.10 -43.93 -15.25
CA ILE A 60 0.56 -43.56 -16.59
C ILE A 60 2.08 -43.71 -16.72
N CYS A 61 2.59 -43.80 -17.96
CA CYS A 61 4.02 -43.94 -18.23
C CYS A 61 4.81 -42.66 -17.87
N ASN A 62 6.13 -42.80 -17.68
CA ASN A 62 7.01 -41.66 -17.35
C ASN A 62 6.93 -40.53 -18.38
N GLU A 63 6.72 -40.82 -19.67
CA GLU A 63 6.61 -39.79 -20.71
C GLU A 63 5.32 -38.99 -20.58
N CYS A 64 4.19 -39.65 -20.27
CA CYS A 64 2.94 -38.94 -19.95
C CYS A 64 3.07 -38.12 -18.66
N ILE A 65 3.78 -38.64 -17.64
CA ILE A 65 4.07 -37.87 -16.40
C ILE A 65 4.84 -36.59 -16.73
N LYS A 66 5.85 -36.62 -17.62
CA LYS A 66 6.61 -35.43 -18.03
C LYS A 66 5.76 -34.35 -18.73
N LYS A 67 4.66 -34.75 -19.36
CA LYS A 67 3.74 -33.83 -20.04
C LYS A 67 2.77 -33.14 -19.08
N GLN A 68 2.59 -33.67 -17.87
CA GLN A 68 1.69 -33.06 -16.90
C GLN A 68 2.23 -31.68 -16.42
N PRO A 69 1.34 -30.71 -16.18
CA PRO A 69 1.73 -29.42 -15.64
C PRO A 69 2.22 -29.57 -14.20
N CYS A 70 3.17 -28.73 -13.80
CA CYS A 70 3.60 -28.69 -12.40
C CYS A 70 2.45 -28.24 -11.49
N ILE A 71 2.15 -29.02 -10.44
CA ILE A 71 1.04 -28.72 -9.51
C ILE A 71 1.16 -27.37 -8.79
N ARG A 72 2.34 -26.74 -8.77
CA ARG A 72 2.57 -25.43 -8.15
C ARG A 72 2.52 -24.27 -9.15
N CYS A 73 3.27 -24.36 -10.26
CA CYS A 73 3.39 -23.24 -11.20
C CYS A 73 2.57 -23.40 -12.48
N ASN A 74 1.86 -24.52 -12.63
CA ASN A 74 1.05 -24.91 -13.78
C ASN A 74 1.79 -24.93 -15.14
N GLN A 75 3.13 -24.87 -15.14
CA GLN A 75 3.93 -24.92 -16.37
C GLN A 75 4.15 -26.37 -16.81
N THR A 76 4.07 -26.61 -18.12
CA THR A 76 4.37 -27.89 -18.79
C THR A 76 5.82 -27.91 -19.31
N ASN A 77 6.31 -29.09 -19.73
CA ASN A 77 7.63 -29.28 -20.34
C ASN A 77 8.84 -28.82 -19.49
N LYS A 78 8.68 -28.78 -18.16
CA LYS A 78 9.81 -28.51 -17.25
C LYS A 78 10.41 -29.84 -16.75
N PRO A 79 11.73 -29.90 -16.52
CA PRO A 79 12.35 -31.05 -15.88
C PRO A 79 11.66 -31.37 -14.54
N ILE A 80 11.30 -32.63 -14.33
CA ILE A 80 10.64 -33.08 -13.09
C ILE A 80 11.67 -33.05 -11.95
N GLY A 81 11.33 -32.38 -10.85
CA GLY A 81 12.13 -32.39 -9.62
C GLY A 81 11.63 -33.35 -8.55
N LYS A 82 10.30 -33.51 -8.43
CA LYS A 82 9.66 -34.39 -7.44
C LYS A 82 8.33 -34.91 -7.99
N LEU A 83 8.02 -36.17 -7.70
CA LEU A 83 6.70 -36.77 -7.94
C LEU A 83 6.01 -36.95 -6.59
N THR A 84 4.96 -36.19 -6.32
CA THR A 84 4.13 -36.31 -5.12
C THR A 84 2.94 -37.23 -5.39
N GLU A 85 2.14 -37.50 -4.36
CA GLU A 85 0.86 -38.20 -4.52
C GLU A 85 -0.16 -37.39 -5.34
N TYR A 86 -0.11 -36.05 -5.21
CA TYR A 86 -1.00 -35.11 -5.88
C TYR A 86 -0.57 -34.75 -7.31
N GLY A 87 0.66 -35.08 -7.71
CA GLY A 87 1.13 -34.87 -9.08
C GLY A 87 2.59 -34.47 -9.21
N VAL A 88 2.95 -33.95 -10.38
CA VAL A 88 4.32 -33.61 -10.73
C VAL A 88 4.72 -32.22 -10.22
N VAL A 89 5.94 -32.11 -9.71
CA VAL A 89 6.56 -30.84 -9.33
C VAL A 89 7.81 -30.64 -10.17
N CYS A 90 7.89 -29.53 -10.89
CA CYS A 90 9.08 -29.19 -11.67
C CYS A 90 10.29 -28.91 -10.76
N ASN A 91 11.50 -29.02 -11.31
CA ASN A 91 12.75 -28.88 -10.56
C ASN A 91 12.82 -27.54 -9.79
N SER A 92 12.44 -26.44 -10.43
CA SER A 92 12.38 -25.11 -9.82
C SER A 92 11.38 -25.01 -8.66
N CYS A 93 10.27 -25.75 -8.73
CA CYS A 93 9.25 -25.77 -7.68
C CYS A 93 9.54 -26.78 -6.57
N SER A 94 10.38 -27.79 -6.82
CA SER A 94 10.66 -28.88 -5.89
C SER A 94 11.18 -28.40 -4.53
N VAL A 95 11.90 -27.27 -4.50
CA VAL A 95 12.43 -26.65 -3.28
C VAL A 95 11.36 -26.31 -2.25
N TYR A 96 10.14 -26.02 -2.69
CA TYR A 96 9.03 -25.66 -1.79
C TYR A 96 8.30 -26.86 -1.20
N PHE A 97 8.63 -28.07 -1.67
CA PHE A 97 8.10 -29.34 -1.16
C PHE A 97 9.15 -30.06 -0.29
N ARG A 98 10.17 -29.34 0.17
CA ARG A 98 11.19 -29.81 1.11
C ARG A 98 10.78 -29.42 2.53
N PRO A 99 11.16 -30.19 3.56
CA PRO A 99 10.99 -29.78 4.94
C PRO A 99 11.71 -28.45 5.21
N ILE A 100 11.18 -27.66 6.13
CA ILE A 100 11.85 -26.45 6.63
C ILE A 100 12.88 -26.92 7.65
N GLU A 101 14.14 -26.57 7.42
CA GLU A 101 15.26 -26.92 8.31
C GLU A 101 16.08 -25.65 8.61
N PRO A 102 16.73 -25.57 9.79
CA PRO A 102 17.56 -24.42 10.12
C PRO A 102 18.82 -24.37 9.27
N CYS A 103 19.25 -23.16 8.89
CA CYS A 103 20.55 -22.94 8.27
C CYS A 103 21.67 -23.29 9.26
N GLU A 104 22.59 -24.17 8.87
CA GLU A 104 23.70 -24.61 9.74
C GLU A 104 24.69 -23.48 10.09
N ARG A 105 24.65 -22.36 9.35
CA ARG A 105 25.49 -21.19 9.61
C ARG A 105 24.82 -20.08 10.42
N CYS A 106 23.53 -19.80 10.17
CA CYS A 106 22.85 -18.63 10.75
C CYS A 106 21.55 -18.95 11.48
N GLY A 107 21.18 -20.22 11.60
CA GLY A 107 19.96 -20.68 12.29
C GLY A 107 18.64 -20.38 11.56
N THR A 108 18.62 -19.50 10.56
CA THR A 108 17.38 -19.09 9.88
C THR A 108 16.67 -20.28 9.22
N PRO A 109 15.37 -20.52 9.50
CA PRO A 109 14.59 -21.58 8.86
C PRO A 109 14.53 -21.40 7.34
N SER A 110 14.81 -22.46 6.58
CA SER A 110 14.76 -22.42 5.12
C SER A 110 14.43 -23.78 4.51
N GLN A 111 13.67 -23.77 3.40
CA GLN A 111 13.50 -24.93 2.52
C GLN A 111 14.55 -24.98 1.40
N LYS A 112 15.37 -23.92 1.26
CA LYS A 112 16.31 -23.70 0.16
C LYS A 112 17.77 -23.85 0.63
N LEU A 113 18.02 -24.84 1.47
CA LEU A 113 19.38 -25.13 1.95
C LEU A 113 20.22 -25.75 0.84
N THR A 114 21.47 -25.29 0.73
CA THR A 114 22.46 -25.80 -0.23
C THR A 114 23.84 -25.87 0.41
N ARG A 115 24.68 -26.78 -0.08
CA ARG A 115 26.12 -26.79 0.23
C ARG A 115 26.88 -25.95 -0.78
N ILE A 116 27.92 -25.27 -0.32
CA ILE A 116 28.73 -24.37 -1.14
C ILE A 116 30.20 -24.79 -1.03
N SER A 117 30.70 -25.46 -2.06
CA SER A 117 32.06 -26.04 -2.09
C SER A 117 33.15 -25.00 -1.81
N ARG A 118 33.02 -23.79 -2.36
CA ARG A 118 34.00 -22.70 -2.20
C ARG A 118 34.15 -22.16 -0.76
N PHE A 119 33.26 -22.52 0.18
CA PHE A 119 33.43 -22.15 1.59
C PHE A 119 34.20 -23.20 2.40
N ASN A 120 34.43 -24.38 1.84
CA ASN A 120 35.22 -25.46 2.43
C ASN A 120 34.83 -25.86 3.87
N ASP A 121 33.55 -25.73 4.23
CA ASP A 121 33.03 -26.07 5.56
C ASP A 121 31.88 -27.10 5.53
N ASP A 122 31.51 -27.56 4.32
CA ASP A 122 30.43 -28.52 4.04
C ASP A 122 29.04 -28.19 4.64
N LEU A 123 28.84 -26.95 5.09
CA LEU A 123 27.61 -26.52 5.75
C LEU A 123 26.45 -26.39 4.75
N ARG A 124 25.26 -26.84 5.17
CA ARG A 124 23.97 -26.59 4.50
C ARG A 124 23.46 -25.20 4.88
N VAL A 125 23.60 -24.27 3.94
CA VAL A 125 23.32 -22.85 4.18
C VAL A 125 22.11 -22.34 3.43
N CYS A 126 21.42 -21.35 4.00
CA CYS A 126 20.31 -20.64 3.36
C CYS A 126 20.79 -19.78 2.18
N PRO A 127 19.89 -19.30 1.29
CA PRO A 127 20.27 -18.48 0.13
C PRO A 127 21.08 -17.23 0.50
N LYS A 128 20.79 -16.58 1.63
CA LYS A 128 21.52 -15.40 2.12
C LYS A 128 22.98 -15.75 2.46
N CYS A 129 23.18 -16.82 3.21
CA CYS A 129 24.52 -17.31 3.56
C CYS A 129 25.27 -17.87 2.34
N ALA A 130 24.55 -18.45 1.38
CA ALA A 130 25.10 -18.99 0.14
C ALA A 130 25.67 -17.90 -0.79
N THR A 131 25.26 -16.64 -0.63
CA THR A 131 25.72 -15.50 -1.44
C THR A 131 26.38 -14.42 -0.58
N ARG A 132 26.96 -14.78 0.58
CA ARG A 132 27.57 -13.80 1.50
C ARG A 132 28.81 -13.10 0.93
N ASP A 133 29.44 -13.73 -0.05
CA ASP A 133 30.66 -13.33 -0.75
C ASP A 133 30.37 -12.73 -2.13
N TYR A 134 29.10 -12.44 -2.41
CA TYR A 134 28.70 -11.77 -3.63
C TYR A 134 28.81 -10.27 -3.44
N GLU A 135 29.11 -9.57 -4.54
CA GLU A 135 29.22 -8.12 -4.59
C GLU A 135 28.55 -7.62 -5.88
N THR A 136 28.30 -6.32 -5.94
CA THR A 136 27.73 -5.69 -7.14
C THR A 136 28.81 -5.54 -8.21
N CYS A 137 28.66 -6.27 -9.31
CA CYS A 137 29.60 -6.18 -10.44
C CYS A 137 29.59 -4.75 -11.02
N PRO A 138 30.73 -4.05 -11.13
CA PRO A 138 30.77 -2.68 -11.65
C PRO A 138 30.34 -2.58 -13.12
N SER A 139 30.55 -3.64 -13.91
CA SER A 139 30.21 -3.64 -15.34
C SER A 139 28.72 -3.84 -15.62
N CYS A 140 28.05 -4.76 -14.91
CA CYS A 140 26.65 -5.12 -15.18
C CYS A 140 25.67 -4.78 -14.04
N GLN A 141 26.19 -4.25 -12.94
CA GLN A 141 25.42 -3.84 -11.75
C GLN A 141 24.58 -4.97 -11.13
N LYS A 142 24.91 -6.24 -11.41
CA LYS A 142 24.24 -7.40 -10.81
C LYS A 142 25.05 -7.93 -9.63
N HIS A 143 24.35 -8.25 -8.54
CA HIS A 143 24.93 -8.85 -7.33
C HIS A 143 25.32 -10.31 -7.58
N ARG A 144 26.62 -10.60 -7.68
CA ARG A 144 27.19 -11.88 -8.12
C ARG A 144 28.54 -12.13 -7.45
N LEU A 145 29.03 -13.36 -7.52
CA LEU A 145 30.43 -13.65 -7.20
C LEU A 145 31.34 -12.90 -8.19
N LEU A 146 32.30 -12.13 -7.66
CA LEU A 146 33.28 -11.38 -8.45
C LEU A 146 34.63 -12.07 -8.38
N GLU A 147 35.35 -12.04 -9.49
CA GLU A 147 36.70 -12.57 -9.64
C GLU A 147 37.62 -11.40 -10.04
N SER A 148 38.83 -11.37 -9.48
CA SER A 148 39.83 -10.37 -9.85
C SER A 148 40.44 -10.70 -11.20
N ASP A 149 40.65 -9.70 -12.04
CA ASP A 149 41.51 -9.81 -13.21
C ASP A 149 42.98 -9.52 -12.88
N VAL A 150 43.85 -9.59 -13.90
CA VAL A 150 45.29 -9.31 -13.79
C VAL A 150 45.62 -7.89 -13.35
N SER A 151 44.68 -6.95 -13.48
CA SER A 151 44.80 -5.56 -13.06
C SER A 151 44.24 -5.30 -11.66
N GLY A 152 43.69 -6.33 -11.01
CA GLY A 152 43.03 -6.22 -9.70
C GLY A 152 41.58 -5.75 -9.76
N GLN A 153 41.02 -5.52 -10.96
CA GLN A 153 39.62 -5.14 -11.11
C GLN A 153 38.73 -6.37 -10.87
N ARG A 154 37.71 -6.21 -10.01
CA ARG A 154 36.78 -7.29 -9.65
C ARG A 154 35.51 -7.21 -10.49
N THR A 155 35.27 -8.22 -11.32
CA THR A 155 34.08 -8.31 -12.17
C THR A 155 33.46 -9.71 -12.09
N CYS A 156 32.18 -9.86 -12.46
CA CYS A 156 31.61 -11.21 -12.51
C CYS A 156 32.16 -11.98 -13.71
N LYS A 157 32.27 -13.31 -13.59
CA LYS A 157 32.78 -14.20 -14.64
C LYS A 157 32.24 -13.89 -16.04
N LYS A 158 30.93 -13.62 -16.16
CA LYS A 158 30.30 -13.28 -17.45
C LYS A 158 30.89 -12.02 -18.10
N CYS A 159 31.13 -10.97 -17.31
CA CYS A 159 31.70 -9.73 -17.83
C CYS A 159 33.20 -9.84 -18.06
N ARG A 160 33.90 -10.69 -17.31
CA ARG A 160 35.31 -10.97 -17.58
C ARG A 160 35.51 -11.74 -18.87
N ASP A 161 34.82 -12.87 -19.03
CA ASP A 161 35.00 -13.78 -20.16
C ASP A 161 34.56 -13.13 -21.49
N LYS A 162 33.50 -12.30 -21.43
CA LYS A 162 33.02 -11.51 -22.56
C LYS A 162 32.49 -10.17 -22.05
N PRO A 163 33.23 -9.05 -22.14
CA PRO A 163 32.80 -7.77 -21.55
C PRO A 163 31.44 -7.27 -22.03
N GLN A 164 31.18 -7.41 -23.33
CA GLN A 164 29.96 -6.90 -23.95
C GLN A 164 29.27 -7.93 -24.84
N LYS A 165 27.96 -7.75 -25.00
CA LYS A 165 27.13 -8.46 -25.97
C LYS A 165 26.12 -7.50 -26.60
N SER A 166 25.64 -7.84 -27.78
CA SER A 166 24.55 -7.13 -28.45
C SER A 166 23.22 -7.43 -27.77
N CYS A 167 22.41 -6.39 -27.52
CA CYS A 167 20.98 -6.53 -27.24
C CYS A 167 20.31 -7.32 -28.40
N LYS A 168 19.40 -8.24 -28.09
CA LYS A 168 18.70 -9.02 -29.13
C LYS A 168 17.66 -8.23 -29.92
N ALA A 169 17.21 -7.08 -29.40
CA ALA A 169 16.17 -6.27 -30.02
C ALA A 169 16.74 -5.07 -30.81
N CYS A 170 17.53 -4.21 -30.15
CA CYS A 170 18.07 -2.99 -30.78
C CYS A 170 19.55 -3.07 -31.16
N HIS A 171 20.20 -4.21 -30.92
CA HIS A 171 21.62 -4.44 -31.20
C HIS A 171 22.65 -3.55 -30.49
N CYS A 172 22.22 -2.69 -29.55
CA CYS A 172 23.17 -1.89 -28.77
C CYS A 172 24.06 -2.79 -27.87
N MET A 173 25.28 -2.32 -27.61
CA MET A 173 26.23 -3.04 -26.78
C MET A 173 25.89 -2.88 -25.30
N ILE A 174 25.67 -4.00 -24.61
CA ILE A 174 25.41 -4.08 -23.17
C ILE A 174 26.41 -5.01 -22.50
N ALA A 175 26.64 -4.83 -21.19
CA ALA A 175 27.51 -5.73 -20.44
C ALA A 175 26.99 -7.18 -20.52
N ALA A 176 27.86 -8.16 -20.77
CA ALA A 176 27.39 -9.54 -20.99
C ALA A 176 26.74 -10.18 -19.76
N GLY A 177 27.00 -9.64 -18.57
CA GLY A 177 26.32 -10.02 -17.33
C GLY A 177 24.84 -9.65 -17.28
N CYS A 178 24.37 -8.73 -18.14
CA CYS A 178 22.97 -8.33 -18.27
C CYS A 178 22.12 -9.41 -18.96
N ALA A 179 20.80 -9.22 -18.96
CA ALA A 179 19.87 -10.06 -19.72
C ALA A 179 20.07 -9.90 -21.24
N ASP A 180 19.29 -10.60 -22.05
CA ASP A 180 19.44 -10.54 -23.51
C ASP A 180 18.94 -9.25 -24.15
N LEU A 181 18.20 -8.44 -23.38
CA LEU A 181 17.72 -7.13 -23.77
C LEU A 181 18.45 -6.07 -22.95
N CYS A 182 18.67 -4.90 -23.55
CA CYS A 182 19.00 -3.69 -22.79
C CYS A 182 17.80 -3.26 -21.94
N ASP A 183 18.04 -2.39 -20.97
CA ASP A 183 16.98 -1.94 -20.05
C ASP A 183 15.82 -1.27 -20.79
N ASP A 184 16.11 -0.43 -21.80
CA ASP A 184 15.07 0.24 -22.59
C ASP A 184 14.18 -0.75 -23.34
N CYS A 185 14.78 -1.70 -24.08
CA CYS A 185 14.03 -2.74 -24.79
C CYS A 185 13.24 -3.63 -23.82
N TYR A 186 13.81 -3.96 -22.66
CA TYR A 186 13.11 -4.73 -21.64
C TYR A 186 11.87 -3.99 -21.13
N TRP A 187 12.00 -2.70 -20.80
CA TRP A 187 10.90 -1.90 -20.27
C TRP A 187 9.84 -1.59 -21.33
N HIS A 188 10.25 -1.34 -22.57
CA HIS A 188 9.35 -1.22 -23.72
C HIS A 188 8.52 -2.49 -23.89
N GLN A 189 9.17 -3.66 -23.96
CA GLN A 189 8.48 -4.93 -24.10
C GLN A 189 7.55 -5.21 -22.89
N ASN A 190 7.99 -4.89 -21.67
CA ASN A 190 7.17 -5.06 -20.47
C ASN A 190 5.94 -4.14 -20.48
N LEU A 191 6.07 -2.89 -20.93
CA LEU A 191 4.95 -1.96 -21.08
C LEU A 191 3.90 -2.52 -22.04
N TRP A 192 4.33 -2.94 -23.23
CA TRP A 192 3.43 -3.42 -24.27
C TRP A 192 2.80 -4.79 -23.94
N ASN A 193 3.53 -5.68 -23.26
CA ASN A 193 2.95 -6.91 -22.69
C ASN A 193 1.85 -6.62 -21.67
N LYS A 194 1.99 -5.56 -20.85
CA LYS A 194 0.94 -5.14 -19.90
C LYS A 194 -0.23 -4.51 -20.63
N PHE A 195 0.03 -3.71 -21.66
CA PHE A 195 -1.02 -3.18 -22.53
C PHE A 195 -1.86 -4.33 -23.11
N ASP A 196 -1.23 -5.35 -23.68
CA ASP A 196 -1.90 -6.53 -24.26
C ASP A 196 -2.77 -7.30 -23.27
N GLN A 197 -2.39 -7.32 -22.00
CA GLN A 197 -3.20 -7.91 -20.94
C GLN A 197 -4.36 -6.99 -20.56
N ASN A 198 -4.10 -5.70 -20.36
CA ASN A 198 -5.06 -4.74 -19.86
C ASN A 198 -6.15 -4.40 -20.90
N GLN A 199 -5.82 -4.33 -22.19
CA GLN A 199 -6.77 -4.00 -23.25
C GLN A 199 -7.91 -5.03 -23.37
N LYS A 200 -7.72 -6.26 -22.89
CA LYS A 200 -8.73 -7.32 -22.87
C LYS A 200 -9.90 -7.04 -21.92
N VAL A 201 -9.73 -6.10 -21.00
CA VAL A 201 -10.80 -5.69 -20.07
C VAL A 201 -11.84 -4.82 -20.76
N PHE A 202 -11.45 -4.10 -21.82
CA PHE A 202 -12.34 -3.19 -22.53
C PHE A 202 -13.22 -3.93 -23.55
N GLU A 203 -14.48 -3.54 -23.63
CA GLU A 203 -15.41 -4.07 -24.63
C GLU A 203 -15.29 -3.29 -25.94
N SER A 204 -15.25 -1.96 -25.85
CA SER A 204 -15.20 -1.05 -27.00
C SER A 204 -13.87 -1.11 -27.78
N SER A 205 -13.95 -1.26 -29.10
CA SER A 205 -12.79 -1.17 -30.01
C SER A 205 -12.20 0.23 -30.04
N ASP A 206 -13.05 1.26 -30.02
CA ASP A 206 -12.60 2.66 -30.06
C ASP A 206 -11.83 3.01 -28.80
N LEU A 207 -12.30 2.54 -27.64
CA LEU A 207 -11.57 2.71 -26.38
C LEU A 207 -10.22 2.00 -26.40
N LYS A 208 -10.11 0.80 -26.97
CA LYS A 208 -8.83 0.10 -27.12
C LYS A 208 -7.85 0.92 -27.95
N GLN A 209 -8.31 1.53 -29.04
CA GLN A 209 -7.48 2.40 -29.88
C GLN A 209 -7.03 3.66 -29.13
N GLN A 210 -7.94 4.31 -28.40
CA GLN A 210 -7.59 5.49 -27.60
C GLN A 210 -6.62 5.13 -26.47
N TYR A 211 -6.81 3.98 -25.85
CA TYR A 211 -5.89 3.46 -24.84
C TYR A 211 -4.50 3.18 -25.42
N GLU A 212 -4.41 2.57 -26.60
CA GLU A 212 -3.14 2.37 -27.31
C GLU A 212 -2.43 3.69 -27.62
N ASN A 213 -3.17 4.66 -28.17
CA ASN A 213 -2.66 6.00 -28.46
C ASN A 213 -2.11 6.67 -27.19
N TYR A 214 -2.84 6.52 -26.07
CA TYR A 214 -2.38 7.00 -24.78
C TYR A 214 -1.10 6.30 -24.30
N ILE A 215 -0.99 4.97 -24.44
CA ILE A 215 0.24 4.24 -24.04
C ILE A 215 1.44 4.69 -24.88
N GLY A 216 1.25 4.86 -26.20
CA GLY A 216 2.28 5.39 -27.09
C GLY A 216 2.71 6.81 -26.72
N TRP A 217 1.76 7.69 -26.41
CA TRP A 217 2.06 9.04 -25.90
C TRP A 217 2.78 9.00 -24.55
N LEU A 218 2.32 8.16 -23.61
CA LEU A 218 2.87 8.03 -22.27
C LEU A 218 4.31 7.54 -22.31
N GLU A 219 4.59 6.54 -23.14
CA GLU A 219 5.95 6.03 -23.36
C GLU A 219 6.88 7.13 -23.86
N LYS A 220 6.45 7.92 -24.86
CA LYS A 220 7.23 9.06 -25.37
C LYS A 220 7.43 10.16 -24.33
N LYS A 221 6.42 10.41 -23.47
CA LYS A 221 6.44 11.50 -22.48
C LYS A 221 7.35 11.20 -21.29
N VAL A 222 7.28 10.00 -20.72
CA VAL A 222 7.96 9.67 -19.45
C VAL A 222 9.00 8.55 -19.56
N GLY A 223 9.12 7.93 -20.72
CA GLY A 223 9.97 6.76 -20.98
C GLY A 223 9.30 5.44 -20.57
N SER A 224 9.71 4.36 -21.22
CA SER A 224 9.11 3.02 -21.09
C SER A 224 9.08 2.49 -19.65
N HIS A 225 10.13 2.75 -18.87
CA HIS A 225 10.19 2.30 -17.47
C HIS A 225 9.08 2.93 -16.62
N LYS A 226 8.95 4.26 -16.62
CA LYS A 226 7.91 4.95 -15.85
C LYS A 226 6.52 4.63 -16.38
N ALA A 227 6.35 4.58 -17.69
CA ALA A 227 5.10 4.18 -18.33
C ALA A 227 4.65 2.78 -17.85
N ALA A 228 5.56 1.80 -17.81
CA ALA A 228 5.27 0.44 -17.36
C ALA A 228 4.88 0.35 -15.87
N LEU A 229 5.31 1.30 -15.03
CA LEU A 229 4.90 1.40 -13.64
C LEU A 229 3.50 2.04 -13.51
N TYR A 230 3.19 3.03 -14.33
CA TYR A 230 1.92 3.74 -14.27
C TYR A 230 0.76 3.02 -14.96
N ILE A 231 1.04 2.20 -15.98
CA ILE A 231 0.00 1.63 -16.87
C ILE A 231 -1.18 1.05 -16.11
N ASN A 232 -0.96 0.18 -15.12
CA ASN A 232 -2.05 -0.47 -14.36
C ASN A 232 -2.90 0.54 -13.57
N LYS A 233 -2.26 1.56 -12.99
CA LYS A 233 -2.99 2.64 -12.31
C LYS A 233 -3.84 3.40 -13.31
N HIS A 234 -3.30 3.71 -14.48
CA HIS A 234 -3.99 4.47 -15.52
C HIS A 234 -5.07 3.66 -16.23
N THR A 235 -4.95 2.34 -16.38
CA THR A 235 -6.03 1.46 -16.86
C THR A 235 -7.32 1.68 -16.08
N HIS A 236 -7.21 1.89 -14.76
CA HIS A 236 -8.37 2.16 -13.89
C HIS A 236 -9.13 3.43 -14.25
N PHE A 237 -8.48 4.42 -14.86
CA PHE A 237 -9.16 5.58 -15.39
C PHE A 237 -10.08 5.15 -16.55
N PHE A 238 -9.53 4.44 -17.54
CA PHE A 238 -10.25 4.03 -18.74
C PHE A 238 -11.43 3.10 -18.40
N ILE A 239 -11.23 2.14 -17.49
CA ILE A 239 -12.32 1.28 -16.98
C ILE A 239 -13.45 2.13 -16.38
N LYS A 240 -13.12 3.10 -15.52
CA LYS A 240 -14.15 3.96 -14.92
C LYS A 240 -14.88 4.78 -15.97
N THR A 241 -14.17 5.32 -16.93
CA THR A 241 -14.75 6.21 -17.93
C THR A 241 -15.38 5.49 -19.11
N GLU A 242 -15.28 4.15 -19.22
CA GLU A 242 -15.62 3.37 -20.42
C GLU A 242 -16.96 3.74 -21.06
N ILE A 243 -18.04 3.87 -20.27
CA ILE A 243 -19.37 4.25 -20.78
C ILE A 243 -19.37 5.63 -21.49
N ASP A 244 -18.44 6.53 -21.15
CA ASP A 244 -18.31 7.86 -21.76
C ASP A 244 -17.50 7.85 -23.07
N TRP A 245 -16.89 6.72 -23.46
CA TRP A 245 -16.05 6.58 -24.67
C TRP A 245 -16.80 5.99 -25.88
N ASN A 246 -18.12 5.78 -25.80
CA ASN A 246 -18.88 5.00 -26.79
C ASN A 246 -18.95 5.62 -28.20
N GLN A 247 -18.73 6.93 -28.37
CA GLN A 247 -18.86 7.60 -29.68
C GLN A 247 -17.83 8.72 -29.91
N SER A 248 -17.21 9.24 -28.85
CA SER A 248 -16.22 10.31 -28.92
C SER A 248 -15.41 10.37 -27.63
N VAL A 249 -14.38 11.22 -27.61
CA VAL A 249 -13.58 11.45 -26.40
C VAL A 249 -14.46 12.13 -25.33
N PRO A 250 -14.43 11.68 -24.06
CA PRO A 250 -15.28 12.24 -23.01
C PRO A 250 -15.10 13.74 -22.82
N THR A 251 -16.21 14.47 -22.70
CA THR A 251 -16.18 15.91 -22.43
C THR A 251 -15.67 16.22 -21.01
N PRO A 252 -15.14 17.44 -20.74
CA PRO A 252 -14.74 17.85 -19.39
C PRO A 252 -15.83 17.65 -18.34
N LYS A 253 -17.09 17.90 -18.70
CA LYS A 253 -18.24 17.73 -17.80
C LYS A 253 -18.47 16.27 -17.42
N GLN A 254 -18.40 15.35 -18.39
CA GLN A 254 -18.54 13.90 -18.14
C GLN A 254 -17.42 13.38 -17.23
N LEU A 255 -16.18 13.77 -17.51
CA LEU A 255 -15.03 13.41 -16.68
C LEU A 255 -15.16 13.94 -15.24
N LEU A 256 -15.61 15.18 -15.06
CA LEU A 256 -15.84 15.79 -13.75
C LEU A 256 -16.92 15.06 -12.96
N VAL A 257 -18.04 14.71 -13.59
CA VAL A 257 -19.14 13.97 -12.93
C VAL A 257 -18.65 12.61 -12.46
N ARG A 258 -17.90 11.88 -13.32
CA ARG A 258 -17.54 10.49 -13.02
C ARG A 258 -16.33 10.35 -12.10
N LEU A 259 -15.31 11.17 -12.27
CA LEU A 259 -14.06 11.05 -11.52
C LEU A 259 -13.99 11.96 -10.31
N ARG A 260 -14.78 13.04 -10.33
CA ARG A 260 -14.67 14.17 -9.40
C ARG A 260 -13.26 14.77 -9.39
N SER A 261 -13.09 15.87 -8.66
CA SER A 261 -11.79 16.57 -8.57
C SER A 261 -10.63 15.69 -8.04
N SER A 262 -10.93 14.72 -7.18
CA SER A 262 -9.94 13.80 -6.62
C SER A 262 -9.47 12.74 -7.62
N GLY A 263 -10.37 12.24 -8.48
CA GLY A 263 -10.01 11.31 -9.56
C GLY A 263 -9.15 11.97 -10.61
N LEU A 264 -9.44 13.22 -11.00
CA LEU A 264 -8.64 13.97 -11.97
C LEU A 264 -7.19 14.15 -11.49
N ARG A 265 -6.97 14.44 -10.19
CA ARG A 265 -5.62 14.51 -9.59
C ARG A 265 -4.89 13.17 -9.63
N LYS A 266 -5.61 12.06 -9.43
CA LYS A 266 -4.99 10.72 -9.43
C LYS A 266 -4.42 10.38 -10.80
N PHE A 267 -4.99 10.93 -11.88
CA PHE A 267 -4.69 10.61 -13.27
C PHE A 267 -4.14 11.82 -14.03
N GLU A 268 -3.28 12.61 -13.40
CA GLU A 268 -2.72 13.84 -13.97
C GLU A 268 -2.09 13.65 -15.36
N LEU A 269 -1.31 12.58 -15.58
CA LEU A 269 -0.73 12.28 -16.89
C LEU A 269 -1.79 11.94 -17.96
N VAL A 270 -2.92 11.34 -17.54
CA VAL A 270 -4.04 11.12 -18.46
C VAL A 270 -4.72 12.44 -18.79
N MET A 271 -4.86 13.35 -17.81
CA MET A 271 -5.44 14.68 -18.04
C MET A 271 -4.56 15.49 -19.00
N GLN A 272 -3.24 15.46 -18.82
CA GLN A 272 -2.30 16.12 -19.73
C GLN A 272 -2.40 15.55 -21.15
N TRP A 273 -2.54 14.22 -21.30
CA TRP A 273 -2.75 13.63 -22.62
C TRP A 273 -4.06 14.10 -23.27
N LEU A 274 -5.16 14.15 -22.53
CA LEU A 274 -6.45 14.65 -23.03
C LEU A 274 -6.37 16.12 -23.47
N GLU A 275 -5.59 16.93 -22.75
CA GLU A 275 -5.34 18.32 -23.11
C GLU A 275 -4.46 18.42 -24.37
N GLU A 276 -3.31 17.73 -24.41
CA GLU A 276 -2.35 17.82 -25.51
C GLU A 276 -2.85 17.20 -26.82
N VAL A 277 -3.62 16.12 -26.76
CA VAL A 277 -4.03 15.34 -27.95
C VAL A 277 -5.47 15.65 -28.38
N HIS A 278 -6.34 16.06 -27.46
CA HIS A 278 -7.77 16.27 -27.74
C HIS A 278 -8.26 17.69 -27.43
N ASP A 279 -7.37 18.61 -26.99
CA ASP A 279 -7.69 19.99 -26.58
C ASP A 279 -8.79 20.07 -25.49
N ILE A 280 -8.87 19.04 -24.65
CA ILE A 280 -9.82 18.96 -23.55
C ILE A 280 -9.24 19.71 -22.36
N ARG A 281 -9.51 21.01 -22.29
CA ARG A 281 -9.15 21.84 -21.12
C ARG A 281 -10.17 21.63 -20.00
N ILE A 282 -9.74 20.98 -18.94
CA ILE A 282 -10.52 20.91 -17.70
C ILE A 282 -10.13 22.11 -16.85
N ASP A 283 -11.07 23.03 -16.62
CA ASP A 283 -10.85 24.17 -15.74
C ASP A 283 -10.52 23.70 -14.31
N MET A 284 -9.23 23.79 -14.01
CA MET A 284 -8.63 23.39 -12.76
C MET A 284 -8.82 24.44 -11.65
N ASP A 285 -9.36 25.63 -11.93
CA ASP A 285 -9.60 26.64 -10.90
C ASP A 285 -10.76 26.26 -9.96
N ASN A 286 -11.61 25.32 -10.38
CA ASN A 286 -12.61 24.66 -9.52
C ASN A 286 -12.01 23.63 -8.53
N LYS A 287 -10.69 23.40 -8.50
CA LYS A 287 -9.98 22.42 -7.63
C LYS A 287 -10.29 22.58 -6.14
N LYS A 288 -10.20 23.80 -5.60
CA LYS A 288 -10.43 24.07 -4.16
C LYS A 288 -11.92 23.92 -3.83
N SER A 289 -12.77 24.53 -4.65
CA SER A 289 -14.23 24.51 -4.50
C SER A 289 -14.80 23.08 -4.46
N CYS A 290 -14.35 22.21 -5.37
CA CYS A 290 -14.77 20.81 -5.39
C CYS A 290 -14.26 20.01 -4.19
N SER A 291 -13.00 20.22 -3.76
CA SER A 291 -12.45 19.55 -2.57
C SER A 291 -13.16 19.96 -1.29
N GLU A 292 -13.49 21.25 -1.14
CA GLU A 292 -14.22 21.74 0.03
C GLU A 292 -15.66 21.19 0.05
N ARG A 293 -16.31 21.08 -1.12
CA ARG A 293 -17.64 20.46 -1.26
C ARG A 293 -17.61 18.96 -0.93
N ASP A 294 -16.62 18.21 -1.43
CA ASP A 294 -16.43 16.79 -1.10
C ASP A 294 -16.20 16.59 0.40
N GLN A 295 -15.43 17.47 1.05
CA GLN A 295 -15.22 17.41 2.50
C GLN A 295 -16.50 17.73 3.28
N MET A 296 -17.28 18.71 2.82
CA MET A 296 -18.57 19.04 3.43
C MET A 296 -19.54 17.85 3.34
N GLU A 297 -19.61 17.18 2.19
CA GLU A 297 -20.42 15.97 1.99
C GLU A 297 -19.99 14.84 2.93
N LYS A 298 -18.68 14.58 3.03
CA LYS A 298 -18.12 13.58 3.95
C LYS A 298 -18.40 13.88 5.42
N LEU A 299 -18.59 15.15 5.81
CA LEU A 299 -18.97 15.49 7.17
C LEU A 299 -20.40 15.05 7.44
N VAL A 300 -21.34 15.37 6.54
CA VAL A 300 -22.76 14.99 6.70
C VAL A 300 -22.94 13.47 6.70
N GLN A 301 -22.19 12.75 5.85
CA GLN A 301 -22.22 11.28 5.78
C GLN A 301 -21.73 10.56 7.04
N ARG A 302 -21.20 11.27 8.05
CA ARG A 302 -20.87 10.68 9.35
C ARG A 302 -22.12 10.37 10.18
N ILE A 303 -23.22 11.06 9.90
CA ILE A 303 -24.48 10.83 10.60
C ILE A 303 -25.20 9.65 9.94
N LEU A 304 -25.59 8.67 10.75
CA LEU A 304 -26.33 7.50 10.29
C LEU A 304 -27.71 7.88 9.74
N GLN A 305 -28.08 7.26 8.63
CA GLN A 305 -29.38 7.42 7.99
C GLN A 305 -30.25 6.18 8.22
N PRO A 306 -31.58 6.33 8.41
CA PRO A 306 -32.32 7.60 8.55
C PRO A 306 -32.27 8.16 9.98
N SER A 307 -32.18 9.48 10.14
CA SER A 307 -32.29 10.15 11.46
C SER A 307 -32.67 11.62 11.33
N LEU A 308 -33.38 12.16 12.34
CA LEU A 308 -33.70 13.59 12.41
C LEU A 308 -32.41 14.45 12.35
N ALA A 309 -31.34 13.98 12.99
CA ALA A 309 -30.03 14.59 12.95
C ALA A 309 -29.48 14.75 11.52
N TYR A 310 -29.64 13.71 10.70
CA TYR A 310 -29.21 13.76 9.31
C TYR A 310 -30.02 14.77 8.51
N ASP A 311 -31.35 14.74 8.65
CA ASP A 311 -32.26 15.60 7.89
C ASP A 311 -32.02 17.08 8.20
N VAL A 312 -31.93 17.44 9.48
CA VAL A 312 -31.68 18.81 9.94
C VAL A 312 -30.33 19.34 9.45
N VAL A 313 -29.28 18.52 9.51
CA VAL A 313 -27.94 18.91 9.04
C VAL A 313 -27.91 19.03 7.51
N LEU A 314 -28.62 18.15 6.80
CA LEU A 314 -28.74 18.20 5.35
C LEU A 314 -29.46 19.47 4.90
N GLU A 315 -30.57 19.83 5.54
CA GLU A 315 -31.28 21.08 5.26
C GLU A 315 -30.41 22.31 5.57
N TYR A 316 -29.67 22.30 6.68
CA TYR A 316 -28.72 23.37 6.98
C TYR A 316 -27.61 23.49 5.92
N LYS A 317 -27.05 22.37 5.48
CA LYS A 317 -26.09 22.33 4.37
C LYS A 317 -26.70 22.93 3.10
N ASN A 318 -27.94 22.58 2.75
CA ASN A 318 -28.62 23.12 1.58
C ASN A 318 -28.83 24.63 1.69
N LYS A 319 -29.21 25.16 2.87
CA LYS A 319 -29.29 26.61 3.13
C LYS A 319 -27.94 27.30 2.90
N LEU A 320 -26.84 26.69 3.29
CA LEU A 320 -25.49 27.22 3.04
C LEU A 320 -25.08 27.14 1.56
N GLU A 321 -25.50 26.10 0.84
CA GLU A 321 -25.28 26.00 -0.61
C GLU A 321 -26.01 27.10 -1.39
N GLU A 322 -27.23 27.48 -0.99
CA GLU A 322 -27.93 28.62 -1.56
C GLU A 322 -27.20 29.94 -1.29
N LYS A 323 -26.64 30.13 -0.09
CA LYS A 323 -25.80 31.30 0.22
C LYS A 323 -24.53 31.35 -0.63
N ILE A 324 -23.94 30.20 -0.93
CA ILE A 324 -22.78 30.11 -1.84
C ILE A 324 -23.19 30.53 -3.25
N LYS A 325 -24.34 30.04 -3.75
CA LYS A 325 -24.85 30.41 -5.09
C LYS A 325 -25.09 31.91 -5.23
N ARG A 326 -25.56 32.56 -4.16
CA ARG A 326 -25.77 34.03 -4.10
C ARG A 326 -24.49 34.84 -3.84
N GLY A 327 -23.33 34.19 -3.65
CA GLY A 327 -22.06 34.86 -3.37
C GLY A 327 -21.93 35.46 -1.95
N GLU A 328 -22.86 35.14 -1.04
CA GLU A 328 -22.87 35.66 0.34
C GLU A 328 -21.82 35.00 1.24
N THR A 329 -21.33 33.81 0.86
CA THR A 329 -20.33 33.07 1.63
C THR A 329 -19.45 32.20 0.73
N SER A 330 -18.24 31.92 1.20
CA SER A 330 -17.33 30.99 0.51
C SER A 330 -17.64 29.53 0.87
N ILE A 331 -17.32 28.59 -0.03
CA ILE A 331 -17.49 27.14 0.23
C ILE A 331 -16.69 26.71 1.47
N ARG A 332 -15.50 27.30 1.69
CA ARG A 332 -14.67 27.04 2.87
C ARG A 332 -15.39 27.46 4.15
N SER A 333 -15.99 28.65 4.15
CA SER A 333 -16.76 29.15 5.30
C SER A 333 -17.98 28.28 5.59
N ALA A 334 -18.70 27.86 4.54
CA ALA A 334 -19.83 26.93 4.68
C ALA A 334 -19.40 25.59 5.30
N ARG A 335 -18.31 24.98 4.81
CA ARG A 335 -17.78 23.73 5.40
C ARG A 335 -17.40 23.91 6.87
N LEU A 336 -16.76 25.04 7.22
CA LEU A 336 -16.41 25.35 8.61
C LEU A 336 -17.63 25.55 9.51
N ALA A 337 -18.78 25.94 8.97
CA ALA A 337 -20.05 26.02 9.68
C ALA A 337 -20.77 24.66 9.78
N VAL A 338 -20.69 23.80 8.75
CA VAL A 338 -21.28 22.44 8.79
C VAL A 338 -20.58 21.54 9.80
N LYS A 339 -19.26 21.65 9.94
CA LYS A 339 -18.47 20.81 10.86
C LYS A 339 -18.99 20.82 12.32
N PRO A 340 -19.18 21.97 12.99
CA PRO A 340 -19.73 22.01 14.34
C PRO A 340 -21.18 21.55 14.41
N ALA A 341 -21.99 21.79 13.37
CA ALA A 341 -23.38 21.31 13.32
C ALA A 341 -23.44 19.78 13.36
N VAL A 342 -22.64 19.11 12.52
CA VAL A 342 -22.51 17.64 12.53
C VAL A 342 -22.01 17.14 13.89
N ALA A 343 -20.96 17.76 14.43
CA ALA A 343 -20.37 17.32 15.69
C ALA A 343 -21.31 17.47 16.89
N LEU A 344 -22.11 18.55 16.93
CA LEU A 344 -23.15 18.74 17.95
C LEU A 344 -24.20 17.62 17.86
N MET A 345 -24.73 17.35 16.66
CA MET A 345 -25.75 16.32 16.49
C MET A 345 -25.22 14.91 16.82
N LEU A 346 -23.97 14.60 16.49
CA LEU A 346 -23.33 13.32 16.86
C LEU A 346 -23.07 13.21 18.36
N SER A 347 -22.80 14.32 19.06
CA SER A 347 -22.59 14.29 20.53
C SER A 347 -23.85 13.92 21.32
N MET A 348 -25.01 13.87 20.65
CA MET A 348 -26.29 13.47 21.21
C MET A 348 -26.65 11.99 20.90
N GLU A 349 -25.67 11.14 20.55
CA GLU A 349 -25.86 9.70 20.30
C GLU A 349 -26.55 9.02 21.50
N GLY A 350 -27.87 8.78 21.37
CA GLY A 350 -28.77 8.31 22.43
C GLY A 350 -30.13 9.02 22.41
N GLU A 351 -30.18 10.25 21.90
CA GLU A 351 -31.38 11.10 21.74
C GLU A 351 -31.61 11.46 20.27
N SER A 352 -31.39 10.51 19.35
CA SER A 352 -31.35 10.72 17.89
C SER A 352 -32.65 11.26 17.26
N ALA A 353 -33.73 11.32 18.03
CA ALA A 353 -35.03 11.86 17.64
C ALA A 353 -35.30 13.28 18.20
N GLN A 354 -34.37 13.88 18.95
CA GLN A 354 -34.53 15.18 19.57
C GLN A 354 -33.62 16.24 18.94
N LEU A 355 -34.09 17.49 18.94
CA LEU A 355 -33.29 18.65 18.57
C LEU A 355 -32.38 19.06 19.74
N PRO A 356 -31.21 19.65 19.49
CA PRO A 356 -30.36 20.13 20.56
C PRO A 356 -31.08 21.22 21.36
N ASN A 357 -30.95 21.16 22.68
CA ASN A 357 -31.40 22.22 23.58
C ASN A 357 -30.18 22.98 24.14
N LEU A 358 -30.41 23.95 25.03
CA LEU A 358 -29.33 24.75 25.60
C LEU A 358 -28.31 23.91 26.40
N GLU A 359 -28.73 22.84 27.07
CA GLU A 359 -27.84 21.97 27.82
C GLU A 359 -26.97 21.12 26.90
N HIS A 360 -27.51 20.61 25.78
CA HIS A 360 -26.73 19.92 24.75
C HIS A 360 -25.65 20.84 24.16
N VAL A 361 -26.02 22.10 23.87
CA VAL A 361 -25.07 23.10 23.38
C VAL A 361 -23.99 23.43 24.41
N LYS A 362 -24.34 23.55 25.69
CA LYS A 362 -23.38 23.77 26.78
C LYS A 362 -22.42 22.59 26.95
N ALA A 363 -22.92 21.36 26.92
CA ALA A 363 -22.13 20.15 27.03
C ALA A 363 -21.10 20.08 25.89
N TYR A 364 -21.56 20.26 24.65
CA TYR A 364 -20.68 20.31 23.48
C TYR A 364 -19.61 21.41 23.57
N LEU A 365 -19.99 22.64 23.94
CA LEU A 365 -19.04 23.75 24.01
C LEU A 365 -18.12 23.70 25.23
N ALA A 366 -18.42 22.88 26.24
CA ALA A 366 -17.49 22.61 27.33
C ALA A 366 -16.21 21.91 26.79
N GLU A 367 -16.35 21.05 25.78
CA GLU A 367 -15.23 20.37 25.14
C GLU A 367 -14.65 21.16 23.96
N TYR A 368 -15.53 21.80 23.17
CA TYR A 368 -15.20 22.45 21.89
C TYR A 368 -15.48 23.97 21.87
N SER A 369 -15.10 24.69 22.93
CA SER A 369 -15.38 26.13 23.10
C SER A 369 -15.01 27.02 21.90
N GLY A 370 -13.91 26.69 21.19
CA GLY A 370 -13.46 27.41 20.00
C GLY A 370 -14.43 27.37 18.80
N GLN A 371 -15.43 26.49 18.81
CA GLN A 371 -16.42 26.36 17.74
C GLN A 371 -17.66 27.24 17.95
N ALA A 372 -17.74 27.99 19.06
CA ALA A 372 -18.92 28.78 19.42
C ALA A 372 -19.33 29.82 18.34
N ALA A 373 -18.36 30.48 17.70
CA ALA A 373 -18.66 31.42 16.62
C ALA A 373 -19.31 30.72 15.42
N ALA A 374 -18.75 29.58 15.00
CA ALA A 374 -19.23 28.83 13.84
C ALA A 374 -20.59 28.16 14.08
N LEU A 375 -20.92 27.80 15.32
CA LEU A 375 -22.20 27.19 15.70
C LEU A 375 -23.38 28.18 15.66
N THR A 376 -23.12 29.49 15.76
CA THR A 376 -24.16 30.54 15.82
C THR A 376 -25.14 30.42 14.65
N GLY A 377 -24.64 30.20 13.43
CA GLY A 377 -25.48 30.09 12.23
C GLY A 377 -26.39 28.86 12.24
N PHE A 378 -25.93 27.76 12.84
CA PHE A 378 -26.73 26.54 12.97
C PHE A 378 -27.81 26.70 14.04
N ILE A 379 -27.50 27.29 15.20
CA ILE A 379 -28.50 27.54 16.25
C ILE A 379 -29.61 28.49 15.76
N ASN A 380 -29.26 29.55 15.04
CA ASN A 380 -30.26 30.43 14.44
C ASN A 380 -31.14 29.68 13.44
N PHE A 381 -30.54 28.82 12.61
CA PHE A 381 -31.29 27.96 11.70
C PHE A 381 -32.27 27.04 12.43
N LEU A 382 -31.85 26.40 13.53
CA LEU A 382 -32.73 25.57 14.36
C LEU A 382 -33.89 26.35 15.00
N ASN A 383 -33.59 27.54 15.52
CA ASN A 383 -34.62 28.40 16.12
C ASN A 383 -35.64 28.87 15.07
N GLU A 384 -35.18 29.24 13.87
CA GLU A 384 -36.03 29.72 12.78
C GLU A 384 -36.89 28.63 12.14
N ASN A 385 -36.34 27.42 11.93
CA ASN A 385 -36.97 26.39 11.09
C ASN A 385 -37.57 25.23 11.89
N TYR A 386 -37.14 25.04 13.14
CA TYR A 386 -37.56 23.93 13.98
C TYR A 386 -38.01 24.33 15.40
N GLY A 387 -38.06 25.63 15.72
CA GLY A 387 -38.60 26.12 17.00
C GLY A 387 -37.78 25.78 18.25
N ALA A 388 -36.50 25.43 18.10
CA ALA A 388 -35.63 24.96 19.21
C ALA A 388 -35.46 25.97 20.38
N SER A 389 -35.78 27.26 20.16
CA SER A 389 -35.83 28.31 21.19
C SER A 389 -34.58 28.43 22.08
N ILE A 390 -33.40 28.24 21.50
CA ILE A 390 -32.11 28.28 22.20
C ILE A 390 -31.61 29.73 22.30
N ASP A 391 -31.53 30.28 23.51
CA ASP A 391 -30.95 31.61 23.76
C ASP A 391 -29.41 31.57 23.76
N TYR A 392 -28.85 31.44 22.55
CA TYR A 392 -27.42 31.31 22.35
C TYR A 392 -26.65 32.63 22.59
N LEU A 393 -27.31 33.78 22.38
CA LEU A 393 -26.71 35.08 22.62
C LEU A 393 -26.41 35.29 24.10
N LYS A 394 -27.34 34.93 24.99
CA LYS A 394 -27.11 34.97 26.44
C LYS A 394 -25.98 34.04 26.86
N LEU A 395 -25.92 32.82 26.30
CA LEU A 395 -24.82 31.90 26.57
C LEU A 395 -23.46 32.49 26.20
N LYS A 396 -23.32 33.09 25.00
CA LYS A 396 -22.06 33.70 24.55
C LYS A 396 -21.62 34.91 25.38
N LYS A 397 -22.58 35.67 25.93
CA LYS A 397 -22.31 36.82 26.81
C LYS A 397 -21.98 36.41 28.24
N SER A 398 -22.34 35.19 28.65
CA SER A 398 -22.00 34.66 29.97
C SER A 398 -20.52 34.27 30.08
N ASP A 399 -20.01 34.17 31.31
CA ASP A 399 -18.65 33.69 31.57
C ASP A 399 -18.50 32.16 31.42
N PHE A 400 -19.56 31.43 31.05
CA PHE A 400 -19.54 29.96 30.92
C PHE A 400 -18.36 29.45 30.09
N LEU A 401 -18.16 30.00 28.89
CA LEU A 401 -17.09 29.56 27.98
C LEU A 401 -15.70 29.85 28.54
N LYS A 402 -15.52 31.02 29.16
CA LYS A 402 -14.25 31.40 29.81
C LYS A 402 -13.93 30.49 30.98
N THR A 403 -14.92 30.22 31.83
CA THR A 403 -14.79 29.33 32.99
C THR A 403 -14.46 27.90 32.57
N LYS A 404 -15.13 27.36 31.54
CA LYS A 404 -14.82 26.02 31.02
C LYS A 404 -13.43 25.95 30.38
N GLN A 405 -13.03 26.98 29.62
CA GLN A 405 -11.69 27.04 29.05
C GLN A 405 -10.59 27.08 30.12
N LYS A 406 -10.79 27.88 31.19
CA LYS A 406 -9.88 27.93 32.34
C LYS A 406 -9.79 26.58 33.04
N LYS A 407 -10.92 25.91 33.28
CA LYS A 407 -10.95 24.58 33.91
C LYS A 407 -10.26 23.51 33.05
N LYS A 408 -10.39 23.59 31.73
CA LYS A 408 -9.71 22.67 30.80
C LYS A 408 -8.19 22.86 30.86
N LEU A 409 -7.73 24.11 30.83
CA LEU A 409 -6.31 24.45 31.00
C LEU A 409 -5.76 23.95 32.34
N GLU A 410 -6.54 24.10 33.41
CA GLU A 410 -6.18 23.60 34.74
C GLU A 410 -6.02 22.07 34.76
N MET A 411 -6.96 21.34 34.19
CA MET A 411 -6.87 19.87 34.09
C MET A 411 -5.68 19.41 33.24
N GLU A 412 -5.39 20.10 32.13
CA GLU A 412 -4.22 19.81 31.30
C GLU A 412 -2.91 20.04 32.08
N LEU A 413 -2.84 21.12 32.88
CA LEU A 413 -1.68 21.36 33.74
C LEU A 413 -1.55 20.32 34.85
N ILE A 414 -2.65 19.94 35.53
CA ILE A 414 -2.63 18.89 36.55
C ILE A 414 -2.14 17.55 35.96
N ALA A 415 -2.61 17.18 34.77
CA ALA A 415 -2.14 15.97 34.11
C ALA A 415 -0.62 16.01 33.82
N LEU A 416 -0.11 17.17 33.41
CA LEU A 416 1.32 17.39 33.18
C LEU A 416 2.14 17.34 34.47
N THR A 417 1.58 17.75 35.63
CA THR A 417 2.28 17.59 36.93
C THR A 417 2.48 16.13 37.33
N GLN A 418 1.68 15.21 36.78
CA GLN A 418 1.75 13.77 37.09
C GLN A 418 2.64 13.00 36.11
N THR A 419 3.31 13.70 35.19
CA THR A 419 4.13 13.09 34.13
C THR A 419 5.56 13.61 34.23
N ASP A 420 6.55 12.74 34.11
CA ASP A 420 7.95 13.17 34.05
C ASP A 420 8.20 14.01 32.79
N LEU A 421 8.54 15.29 32.97
CA LEU A 421 8.84 16.23 31.89
C LEU A 421 10.25 15.98 31.30
N ASN A 422 10.48 14.77 30.78
CA ASN A 422 11.79 14.32 30.29
C ASN A 422 11.99 14.57 28.78
N ASP A 423 10.94 14.97 28.06
CA ASP A 423 11.00 15.32 26.64
C ASP A 423 10.64 16.79 26.43
N SER A 424 11.34 17.40 25.47
CA SER A 424 11.15 18.74 24.93
C SER A 424 9.69 19.05 24.54
N GLU A 425 8.93 18.09 24.02
CA GLU A 425 7.50 18.30 23.69
C GLU A 425 6.64 18.50 24.94
N LEU A 426 6.92 17.76 26.02
CA LEU A 426 6.19 17.87 27.29
C LEU A 426 6.51 19.20 27.99
N ILE A 427 7.79 19.60 28.00
CA ILE A 427 8.22 20.91 28.51
C ILE A 427 7.54 22.04 27.73
N LEU A 428 7.50 21.94 26.40
CA LEU A 428 6.83 22.93 25.55
C LEU A 428 5.32 22.99 25.82
N SER A 429 4.68 21.86 26.07
CA SER A 429 3.26 21.78 26.46
C SER A 429 3.00 22.44 27.82
N TRP A 430 3.83 22.11 28.83
CA TRP A 430 3.79 22.73 30.16
C TRP A 430 3.91 24.25 30.07
N VAL A 431 4.91 24.74 29.34
CA VAL A 431 5.15 26.17 29.16
C VAL A 431 3.96 26.85 28.47
N ARG A 432 3.50 26.31 27.34
CA ARG A 432 2.39 26.94 26.59
C ARG A 432 1.11 27.00 27.40
N ASN A 433 0.77 25.94 28.12
CA ASN A 433 -0.43 25.90 28.95
C ASN A 433 -0.27 26.74 30.22
N GLY A 434 0.92 26.76 30.81
CA GLY A 434 1.25 27.56 32.00
C GLY A 434 1.16 29.05 31.71
N LEU A 435 1.72 29.53 30.60
CA LEU A 435 1.60 30.93 30.19
C LEU A 435 0.15 31.35 29.96
N ARG A 436 -0.67 30.46 29.38
CA ARG A 436 -2.10 30.73 29.17
C ARG A 436 -2.89 30.76 30.48
N TYR A 437 -2.51 29.94 31.45
CA TYR A 437 -3.23 29.83 32.72
C TYR A 437 -2.79 30.89 33.75
N PHE A 438 -1.49 30.97 34.03
CA PHE A 438 -0.93 31.85 35.06
C PHE A 438 -0.76 33.30 34.58
N HIS A 439 -0.34 33.49 33.32
CA HIS A 439 -0.05 34.81 32.76
C HIS A 439 -1.13 35.34 31.82
N GLN A 440 -2.25 34.60 31.68
CA GLN A 440 -3.39 34.95 30.81
C GLN A 440 -2.98 35.23 29.35
N LEU A 441 -1.88 34.62 28.89
CA LEU A 441 -1.36 34.86 27.55
C LEU A 441 -2.36 34.36 26.49
N PRO A 442 -2.66 35.13 25.42
CA PRO A 442 -3.53 34.68 24.35
C PRO A 442 -3.02 33.39 23.69
N TYR A 443 -3.94 32.53 23.26
CA TYR A 443 -3.60 31.25 22.63
C TYR A 443 -2.69 31.40 21.40
N ILE A 444 -2.92 32.43 20.58
CA ILE A 444 -2.11 32.71 19.38
C ILE A 444 -0.66 33.05 19.75
N ASP A 445 -0.44 33.73 20.87
CA ASP A 445 0.90 34.10 21.32
C ASP A 445 1.61 32.92 21.99
N ALA A 446 0.88 32.09 22.75
CA ALA A 446 1.42 30.85 23.29
C ALA A 446 1.91 29.90 22.18
N LEU A 447 1.24 29.84 21.02
CA LEU A 447 1.68 29.03 19.88
C LEU A 447 3.02 29.47 19.27
N LYS A 448 3.44 30.73 19.47
CA LYS A 448 4.71 31.25 18.97
C LYS A 448 5.90 30.80 19.80
N ILE A 449 5.68 30.31 21.02
CA ILE A 449 6.74 29.78 21.89
C ILE A 449 7.38 28.57 21.22
N LYS A 450 8.71 28.57 21.17
CA LYS A 450 9.54 27.45 20.70
C LYS A 450 10.44 26.99 21.82
N THR A 451 10.99 25.78 21.69
CA THR A 451 11.91 25.20 22.68
C THR A 451 13.13 26.10 22.90
N GLU A 452 13.63 26.77 21.85
CA GLU A 452 14.77 27.70 21.96
C GLU A 452 14.49 28.93 22.84
N MET A 453 13.21 29.25 23.09
CA MET A 453 12.79 30.40 23.89
C MET A 453 12.66 30.07 25.38
N ILE A 454 12.86 28.81 25.76
CA ILE A 454 12.68 28.29 27.11
C ILE A 454 14.07 28.04 27.71
N THR A 455 14.33 28.65 28.87
CA THR A 455 15.54 28.41 29.65
C THR A 455 15.14 27.79 30.99
N GLU A 456 15.62 26.58 31.24
CA GLU A 456 15.44 25.91 32.53
C GLU A 456 16.37 26.55 33.57
N ILE A 457 15.79 26.85 34.74
CA ILE A 457 16.48 27.39 35.91
C ILE A 457 16.14 26.52 37.12
N GLU A 458 16.81 26.77 38.26
CA GLU A 458 16.77 25.90 39.44
C GLU A 458 15.34 25.66 39.98
N ASP A 459 14.45 26.65 39.90
CA ASP A 459 13.09 26.60 40.42
C ASP A 459 11.99 26.51 39.33
N GLY A 460 12.37 26.43 38.05
CA GLY A 460 11.38 26.57 36.98
C GLY A 460 11.92 26.77 35.57
N PHE A 461 11.09 27.40 34.75
CA PHE A 461 11.36 27.77 33.38
C PHE A 461 11.17 29.27 33.19
N THR A 462 12.14 29.90 32.55
CA THR A 462 12.04 31.28 32.06
C THR A 462 11.81 31.28 30.56
N VAL A 463 10.92 32.15 30.10
CA VAL A 463 10.50 32.20 28.70
C VAL A 463 10.54 33.63 28.22
N VAL A 464 11.22 33.86 27.09
CA VAL A 464 11.32 35.18 26.46
C VAL A 464 10.43 35.24 25.23
N LEU A 465 9.41 36.09 25.27
CA LEU A 465 8.52 36.34 24.13
C LEU A 465 8.39 37.86 23.91
N ASN A 466 8.74 38.32 22.70
CA ASN A 466 8.70 39.74 22.32
C ASN A 466 9.45 40.68 23.30
N GLY A 467 10.55 40.20 23.89
CA GLY A 467 11.34 40.97 24.87
C GLY A 467 10.74 41.03 26.28
N GLN A 468 9.61 40.35 26.54
CA GLN A 468 9.09 40.14 27.89
C GLN A 468 9.53 38.79 28.45
N TYR A 469 9.86 38.77 29.74
CA TYR A 469 10.27 37.59 30.48
C TYR A 469 9.08 37.05 31.28
N TYR A 470 8.79 35.77 31.13
CA TYR A 470 7.79 35.05 31.90
C TYR A 470 8.44 33.92 32.68
N TRP A 471 8.01 33.72 33.91
CA TRP A 471 8.47 32.62 34.75
C TRP A 471 7.34 31.61 34.99
N LEU A 472 7.67 30.33 34.98
CA LEU A 472 6.78 29.23 35.31
C LEU A 472 7.48 28.23 36.23
N PRO A 473 6.79 27.67 37.24
CA PRO A 473 7.38 26.68 38.13
C PRO A 473 7.68 25.37 37.38
N LYS A 474 8.66 24.61 37.86
CA LYS A 474 8.89 23.21 37.43
C LYS A 474 7.92 22.29 38.20
N THR A 475 7.49 21.21 37.57
CA THR A 475 6.73 20.14 38.26
C THR A 475 7.69 19.38 39.17
N GLN A 476 7.35 19.23 40.45
CA GLN A 476 8.15 18.46 41.42
C GLN A 476 8.17 16.98 41.10
#